data_AF-A0AAD7M8C3-F1
#
_entry.id   AF-A0AAD7M8C3-F1
#
_cell.length_a   1.000
_cell.length_b   1.000
_cell.length_c   1.000
_cell.angle_alpha   90.00
_cell.angle_beta   90.00
_cell.angle_gamma   90.00
#
_symmetry.space_group_name_H-M   'P 1'
#
loop_
_entity.id
_entity.type
_entity.pdbx_description
1 polymer ?
#
loop_
_entity_poly.entity_id
_entity_poly.type
_entity_poly.pdbx_seq_one_letter_code
_entity_poly.pdbx_strand_id
1 'polypeptide(L)'
;MRFSTLFATLAVVATGASAANFSTESISTAVSLTAQNHYGAPIPPWEVGHYPGWYYGQGTPPQGITCILEGLFCELLELFFPFLGFQCPKPPPPHQPPPPPEYSQTFYNLTCAAQDDSYQTYGLVDTVADCLAMCDSVSGCTFFNTYHDVNGKDGSTQLTCALFQECLAASSADNCGGQTQPDGSVDYITNSDGYCKKKATA
;
A
#
# COMPACT_ATOMS: atom_id res chain seq x y z
N MET A 1 26.95 16.62 21.45
CA MET A 1 25.99 15.64 22.01
C MET A 1 26.15 14.36 21.20
N ARG A 2 26.59 13.27 21.82
CA ARG A 2 26.84 11.99 21.13
C ARG A 2 25.52 11.22 21.10
N PHE A 3 24.98 10.98 19.91
CA PHE A 3 23.83 10.09 19.73
C PHE A 3 24.32 8.65 19.78
N SER A 4 24.00 7.95 20.88
CA SER A 4 24.19 6.51 21.00
C SER A 4 23.06 5.82 20.23
N THR A 5 23.35 5.27 19.07
CA THR A 5 22.45 4.37 18.35
C THR A 5 22.45 3.00 19.03
N LEU A 6 21.36 2.67 19.71
CA LEU A 6 21.10 1.32 20.21
C LEU A 6 20.59 0.47 19.04
N PHE A 7 21.47 -0.34 18.45
CA PHE A 7 21.05 -1.44 17.59
C PHE A 7 20.50 -2.55 18.48
N ALA A 8 19.17 -2.73 18.49
CA ALA A 8 18.56 -3.91 19.07
C ALA A 8 18.81 -5.10 18.12
N THR A 9 19.76 -5.96 18.46
CA THR A 9 19.94 -7.26 17.81
C THR A 9 18.80 -8.18 18.24
N LEU A 10 17.81 -8.40 17.38
CA LEU A 10 16.84 -9.49 17.55
C LEU A 10 17.56 -10.83 17.30
N ALA A 11 17.66 -11.66 18.34
CA ALA A 11 18.05 -13.05 18.21
C ALA A 11 16.82 -13.88 17.80
N VAL A 12 16.80 -14.39 16.57
CA VAL A 12 15.78 -15.35 16.13
C VAL A 12 16.12 -16.71 16.74
N VAL A 13 15.36 -17.13 17.75
CA VAL A 13 15.45 -18.48 18.31
C VAL A 13 14.73 -19.42 17.36
N ALA A 14 15.49 -20.07 16.47
CA ALA A 14 14.98 -21.07 15.54
C ALA A 14 14.76 -22.42 16.25
N THR A 15 13.58 -22.63 16.84
CA THR A 15 13.11 -23.97 17.18
C THR A 15 12.40 -24.57 15.96
N GLY A 16 13.13 -25.40 15.21
CA GLY A 16 12.55 -26.40 14.30
C GLY A 16 11.69 -25.87 13.16
N ALA A 17 12.29 -25.17 12.20
CA ALA A 17 11.73 -24.96 10.87
C ALA A 17 12.87 -25.04 9.86
N SER A 18 12.61 -25.58 8.67
CA SER A 18 13.51 -25.50 7.51
C SER A 18 14.12 -24.10 7.43
N ALA A 19 15.46 -24.01 7.39
CA ALA A 19 16.18 -22.75 7.43
C ALA A 19 15.84 -21.92 6.17
N ALA A 20 14.81 -21.11 6.29
CA ALA A 20 14.49 -20.06 5.35
C ALA A 20 15.66 -19.06 5.37
N ASN A 21 16.37 -18.95 4.25
CA ASN A 21 17.48 -18.01 4.10
C ASN A 21 16.90 -16.62 3.83
N PHE A 22 16.57 -15.89 4.89
CA PHE A 22 16.20 -14.48 4.80
C PHE A 22 17.46 -13.61 4.70
N SER A 23 17.47 -12.62 3.81
CA SER A 23 18.50 -11.59 3.84
C SER A 23 18.23 -10.63 5.01
N THR A 24 19.28 -10.03 5.56
CA THR A 24 19.15 -8.98 6.59
C THR A 24 18.39 -7.77 6.08
N GLU A 25 18.48 -7.48 4.77
CA GLU A 25 17.75 -6.39 4.13
C GLU A 25 16.25 -6.68 4.10
N SER A 26 15.83 -7.89 3.69
CA SER A 26 14.41 -8.28 3.69
C SER A 26 13.81 -8.24 5.10
N ILE A 27 14.55 -8.68 6.12
CA ILE A 27 14.11 -8.57 7.52
C ILE A 27 13.95 -7.11 7.92
N SER A 28 14.97 -6.28 7.65
CA SER A 28 14.95 -4.86 7.99
C SER A 28 13.79 -4.12 7.32
N THR A 29 13.53 -4.40 6.04
CA THR A 29 12.39 -3.82 5.33
C THR A 29 11.08 -4.30 5.95
N ALA A 30 10.90 -5.60 6.19
CA ALA A 30 9.67 -6.14 6.78
C ALA A 30 9.35 -5.50 8.14
N VAL A 31 10.34 -5.37 9.04
CA VAL A 31 10.11 -4.75 10.36
C VAL A 31 9.90 -3.23 10.30
N SER A 32 10.24 -2.57 9.19
CA SER A 32 10.01 -1.14 8.99
C SER A 32 8.58 -0.80 8.53
N LEU A 33 7.84 -1.78 8.02
CA LEU A 33 6.46 -1.62 7.54
C LEU A 33 5.49 -1.62 8.72
N THR A 34 5.47 -0.51 9.45
CA THR A 34 4.64 -0.28 10.63
C THR A 34 3.64 0.84 10.39
N ALA A 35 2.57 0.87 11.19
CA ALA A 35 1.62 1.98 11.19
C ALA A 35 2.29 3.36 11.43
N GLN A 36 3.33 3.42 12.28
CA GLN A 36 4.06 4.67 12.58
C GLN A 36 4.79 5.24 11.36
N ASN A 37 5.20 4.38 10.43
CA ASN A 37 5.87 4.78 9.20
C ASN A 37 4.95 4.64 7.98
N HIS A 38 3.63 4.63 8.19
CA HIS A 38 2.64 4.49 7.12
C HIS A 38 2.96 3.33 6.17
N TYR A 39 3.42 2.20 6.74
CA TYR A 39 3.83 1.00 6.01
C TYR A 39 4.80 1.28 4.85
N GLY A 40 5.74 2.21 5.08
CA GLY A 40 6.76 2.59 4.09
C GLY A 40 6.42 3.83 3.26
N ALA A 41 5.23 4.43 3.42
CA ALA A 41 4.77 5.60 2.66
C ALA A 41 4.43 6.79 3.59
N PRO A 42 5.41 7.37 4.32
CA PRO A 42 5.16 8.39 5.36
C PRO A 42 4.63 9.73 4.83
N ILE A 43 4.83 10.03 3.54
CA ILE A 43 4.33 11.23 2.88
C ILE A 43 3.15 10.80 2.00
N PRO A 44 1.94 11.37 2.18
CA PRO A 44 0.77 10.97 1.41
C PRO A 44 0.89 11.37 -0.07
N PRO A 45 0.12 10.72 -0.97
CA PRO A 45 0.34 10.84 -2.42
C PRO A 45 -0.04 12.18 -3.03
N TRP A 46 -0.60 13.12 -2.26
CA TRP A 46 -0.89 14.50 -2.70
C TRP A 46 0.18 15.51 -2.25
N GLU A 47 1.21 15.06 -1.55
CA GLU A 47 2.29 15.92 -1.04
C GLU A 47 3.58 15.74 -1.84
N VAL A 48 4.34 16.82 -1.99
CA VAL A 48 5.62 16.82 -2.71
C VAL A 48 6.62 15.88 -2.04
N GLY A 49 7.28 15.03 -2.83
CA GLY A 49 8.29 14.09 -2.35
C GLY A 49 7.71 12.77 -1.83
N HIS A 50 6.42 12.53 -2.05
CA HIS A 50 5.78 11.24 -1.79
C HIS A 50 6.44 10.10 -2.57
N TYR A 51 6.45 8.91 -1.97
CA TYR A 51 6.85 7.68 -2.63
C TYR A 51 6.04 6.49 -2.09
N PRO A 52 5.65 5.54 -2.97
CA PRO A 52 4.84 4.39 -2.56
C PRO A 52 5.64 3.50 -1.61
N GLY A 53 4.96 2.90 -0.64
CA GLY A 53 5.62 2.03 0.33
C GLY A 53 6.06 0.71 -0.28
N TRP A 54 5.22 0.13 -1.13
CA TRP A 54 5.42 -1.19 -1.70
C TRP A 54 4.55 -1.43 -2.94
N TYR A 55 4.89 -2.49 -3.66
CA TYR A 55 4.14 -2.98 -4.81
C TYR A 55 3.53 -4.35 -4.52
N TYR A 56 2.31 -4.56 -4.99
CA TYR A 56 1.60 -5.84 -4.94
C TYR A 56 0.84 -6.11 -6.24
N GLY A 57 1.34 -7.10 -6.96
CA GLY A 57 0.81 -7.49 -8.26
C GLY A 57 1.66 -8.61 -8.88
N GLN A 58 1.23 -9.07 -10.05
CA GLN A 58 1.93 -10.10 -10.84
C GLN A 58 2.86 -9.50 -11.89
N GLY A 59 2.73 -8.21 -12.19
CA GLY A 59 3.63 -7.45 -13.06
C GLY A 59 4.98 -7.12 -12.42
N THR A 60 5.80 -6.39 -13.17
CA THR A 60 7.12 -5.94 -12.71
C THR A 60 6.97 -4.71 -11.81
N PRO A 61 7.49 -4.72 -10.57
CA PRO A 61 7.51 -3.53 -9.72
C PRO A 61 8.34 -2.41 -10.39
N PRO A 62 7.98 -1.13 -10.22
CA PRO A 62 8.86 -0.03 -10.60
C PRO A 62 10.19 -0.10 -9.86
N GLN A 63 11.21 0.52 -10.45
CA GLN A 63 12.55 0.53 -9.89
C GLN A 63 12.54 1.13 -8.48
N GLY A 64 13.19 0.44 -7.53
CA GLY A 64 13.32 0.93 -6.15
C GLY A 64 12.10 0.66 -5.26
N ILE A 65 11.02 0.10 -5.79
CA ILE A 65 9.85 -0.30 -5.00
C ILE A 65 9.95 -1.78 -4.64
N THR A 66 9.79 -2.08 -3.35
CA THR A 66 9.78 -3.47 -2.87
C THR A 66 8.49 -4.18 -3.28
N CYS A 67 8.60 -5.33 -3.95
CA CYS A 67 7.48 -6.21 -4.22
C CYS A 67 7.22 -7.13 -3.02
N ILE A 68 6.01 -7.08 -2.45
CA ILE A 68 5.65 -7.89 -1.27
C ILE A 68 5.56 -9.39 -1.60
N LEU A 69 5.24 -9.73 -2.85
CA LEU A 69 5.14 -11.10 -3.31
C LEU A 69 6.49 -11.73 -3.68
N GLU A 70 7.58 -10.97 -3.63
CA GLU A 70 8.89 -11.47 -4.03
C GLU A 70 9.58 -12.23 -2.90
N GLY A 71 10.05 -13.44 -3.23
CA GLY A 71 10.85 -14.26 -2.33
C GLY A 71 10.08 -14.69 -1.08
N LEU A 72 10.69 -14.51 0.09
CA LEU A 72 10.15 -14.92 1.39
C LEU A 72 9.57 -13.76 2.21
N PHE A 73 9.26 -12.63 1.54
CA PHE A 73 8.86 -11.41 2.24
C PHE A 73 7.49 -11.57 2.92
N CYS A 74 6.57 -12.29 2.29
CA CYS A 74 5.28 -12.61 2.87
C CYS A 74 5.39 -13.48 4.14
N GLU A 75 6.30 -14.45 4.19
CA GLU A 75 6.55 -15.26 5.38
C GLU A 75 7.09 -14.41 6.54
N LEU A 76 7.90 -13.38 6.25
CA LEU A 76 8.34 -12.42 7.26
C LEU A 76 7.17 -11.57 7.77
N LEU A 77 6.30 -11.08 6.88
CA LEU A 77 5.12 -10.30 7.30
C LEU A 77 4.20 -11.13 8.20
N GLU A 78 3.91 -12.37 7.85
CA GLU A 78 3.11 -13.27 8.69
C GLU A 78 3.77 -13.53 10.06
N LEU A 79 5.09 -13.69 10.09
CA LEU A 79 5.83 -13.89 11.34
C LEU A 79 5.74 -12.67 12.29
N PHE A 80 5.76 -11.45 11.72
CA PHE A 80 5.74 -10.20 12.50
C PHE A 80 4.34 -9.58 12.61
N PHE A 81 3.32 -10.15 11.97
CA PHE A 81 1.97 -9.57 11.88
C PHE A 81 1.38 -9.11 13.22
N PRO A 82 1.42 -9.92 14.31
CA PRO A 82 0.84 -9.50 15.59
C PRO A 82 1.43 -8.20 16.16
N PHE A 83 2.63 -7.83 15.72
CA PHE A 83 3.35 -6.64 16.16
C PHE A 83 3.25 -5.46 15.18
N LEU A 84 3.16 -5.74 13.88
CA LEU A 84 3.20 -4.71 12.83
C LEU A 84 1.82 -4.28 12.33
N GLY A 85 0.79 -5.12 12.48
CA GLY A 85 -0.54 -4.87 11.93
C GLY A 85 -0.59 -4.95 10.41
N PHE A 86 0.36 -5.64 9.78
CA PHE A 86 0.41 -5.88 8.34
C PHE A 86 0.65 -7.37 8.09
N GLN A 87 -0.35 -8.05 7.53
CA GLN A 87 -0.27 -9.46 7.13
C GLN A 87 0.11 -9.58 5.65
N CYS A 88 0.51 -10.76 5.19
CA CYS A 88 0.74 -10.95 3.75
C CYS A 88 -0.61 -10.80 3.01
N PRO A 89 -0.70 -9.96 1.97
CA PRO A 89 -1.92 -9.86 1.18
C PRO A 89 -2.18 -11.17 0.44
N LYS A 90 -3.39 -11.72 0.61
CA LYS A 90 -3.78 -12.99 -0.03
C LYS A 90 -4.11 -12.74 -1.49
N PRO A 91 -3.64 -13.60 -2.42
CA PRO A 91 -3.97 -13.47 -3.84
C PRO A 91 -5.49 -13.34 -4.03
N PRO A 92 -5.95 -12.43 -4.90
CA PRO A 92 -7.36 -12.36 -5.23
C PRO A 92 -7.80 -13.70 -5.85
N PRO A 93 -9.04 -14.16 -5.58
CA PRO A 93 -9.53 -15.39 -6.18
C PRO A 93 -9.50 -15.30 -7.71
N PRO A 94 -9.02 -16.34 -8.43
CA PRO A 94 -9.06 -16.33 -9.88
C PRO A 94 -10.51 -16.21 -10.35
N HIS A 95 -10.79 -15.19 -11.18
CA HIS A 95 -12.08 -14.90 -11.84
C HIS A 95 -13.16 -14.08 -11.09
N GLN A 96 -12.82 -13.11 -10.22
CA GLN A 96 -13.84 -12.20 -9.68
C GLN A 96 -13.95 -10.86 -10.45
N PRO A 97 -15.08 -10.57 -11.14
CA PRO A 97 -15.53 -9.22 -11.48
C PRO A 97 -16.52 -8.69 -10.42
N PRO A 98 -16.88 -7.38 -10.47
CA PRO A 98 -16.34 -6.24 -9.69
C PRO A 98 -16.55 -6.41 -8.15
N PRO A 99 -16.38 -5.39 -7.26
CA PRO A 99 -15.78 -5.57 -5.93
C PRO A 99 -16.39 -6.74 -5.14
N PRO A 100 -15.56 -7.55 -4.46
CA PRO A 100 -16.00 -8.59 -3.53
C PRO A 100 -17.16 -8.08 -2.66
N PRO A 101 -18.13 -8.95 -2.33
CA PRO A 101 -19.37 -8.56 -1.64
C PRO A 101 -19.15 -7.81 -0.33
N GLU A 102 -17.93 -7.76 0.20
CA GLU A 102 -17.50 -7.06 1.41
C GLU A 102 -17.21 -5.57 1.22
N TYR A 103 -17.15 -5.04 -0.01
CA TYR A 103 -16.93 -3.61 -0.26
C TYR A 103 -18.05 -2.98 -1.11
N SER A 104 -18.33 -1.70 -0.85
CA SER A 104 -19.24 -0.87 -1.66
C SER A 104 -18.46 0.27 -2.30
N GLN A 105 -18.61 0.44 -3.61
CA GLN A 105 -18.06 1.58 -4.32
C GLN A 105 -18.76 2.88 -3.88
N THR A 106 -18.00 3.89 -3.46
CA THR A 106 -18.52 5.19 -2.99
C THR A 106 -18.43 6.27 -4.05
N PHE A 107 -17.47 6.17 -4.97
CA PHE A 107 -17.37 6.99 -6.17
C PHE A 107 -16.64 6.25 -7.29
N TYR A 108 -16.81 6.73 -8.52
CA TYR A 108 -16.32 6.09 -9.74
C TYR A 108 -15.90 7.11 -10.79
N ASN A 109 -14.79 6.82 -11.46
CA ASN A 109 -14.25 7.48 -12.63
C ASN A 109 -14.10 9.00 -12.47
N LEU A 110 -13.58 9.42 -11.31
CA LEU A 110 -13.23 10.82 -11.07
C LEU A 110 -11.84 11.15 -11.62
N THR A 111 -11.57 12.46 -11.79
CA THR A 111 -10.28 13.00 -12.23
C THR A 111 -9.43 13.53 -11.07
N CYS A 112 -9.83 13.20 -9.84
CA CYS A 112 -9.11 13.55 -8.62
C CYS A 112 -9.18 12.36 -7.66
N ALA A 113 -8.11 12.15 -6.91
CA ALA A 113 -7.95 11.12 -5.90
C ALA A 113 -8.39 11.62 -4.53
N ALA A 114 -8.78 10.70 -3.66
CA ALA A 114 -9.13 10.98 -2.29
C ALA A 114 -7.94 11.57 -1.52
N GLN A 115 -8.21 12.61 -0.74
CA GLN A 115 -7.30 13.22 0.21
C GLN A 115 -8.05 13.39 1.54
N ASP A 116 -7.50 12.85 2.62
CA ASP A 116 -8.15 12.84 3.93
C ASP A 116 -7.14 12.53 5.06
N ASP A 117 -7.40 13.05 6.26
CA ASP A 117 -6.55 12.87 7.45
C ASP A 117 -6.51 11.40 7.94
N SER A 118 -7.49 10.57 7.55
CA SER A 118 -7.52 9.14 7.86
C SER A 118 -6.54 8.29 7.03
N TYR A 119 -5.65 8.92 6.27
CA TYR A 119 -4.62 8.26 5.46
C TYR A 119 -3.73 7.32 6.27
N GLN A 120 -3.51 6.12 5.71
CA GLN A 120 -2.66 5.10 6.33
C GLN A 120 -1.41 4.82 5.54
N THR A 121 -1.52 4.61 4.24
CA THR A 121 -0.41 4.25 3.36
C THR A 121 -0.89 4.31 1.91
N TYR A 122 0.05 4.23 0.96
CA TYR A 122 -0.28 3.84 -0.39
C TYR A 122 0.80 2.96 -0.99
N GLY A 123 0.38 2.11 -1.91
CA GLY A 123 1.25 1.25 -2.70
C GLY A 123 0.82 1.27 -4.16
N LEU A 124 1.52 0.46 -4.96
CA LEU A 124 1.20 0.25 -6.37
C LEU A 124 0.66 -1.15 -6.59
N VAL A 125 -0.32 -1.28 -7.47
CA VAL A 125 -0.95 -2.56 -7.79
C VAL A 125 -1.29 -2.66 -9.27
N ASP A 126 -1.54 -3.89 -9.74
CA ASP A 126 -1.95 -4.13 -11.12
C ASP A 126 -3.46 -3.96 -11.31
N THR A 127 -4.27 -4.32 -10.30
CA THR A 127 -5.73 -4.34 -10.41
C THR A 127 -6.43 -3.77 -9.18
N VAL A 128 -7.72 -3.44 -9.32
CA VAL A 128 -8.58 -3.07 -8.18
C VAL A 128 -8.69 -4.21 -7.16
N ALA A 129 -8.70 -5.47 -7.62
CA ALA A 129 -8.74 -6.63 -6.72
C ALA A 129 -7.45 -6.76 -5.89
N ASP A 130 -6.31 -6.39 -6.47
CA ASP A 130 -5.04 -6.33 -5.75
C ASP A 130 -5.03 -5.22 -4.70
N CYS A 131 -5.61 -4.05 -5.00
CA CYS A 131 -5.78 -2.96 -4.01
C CYS A 131 -6.65 -3.37 -2.83
N LEU A 132 -7.70 -4.15 -3.10
CA LEU A 132 -8.54 -4.71 -2.05
C LEU A 132 -7.76 -5.69 -1.16
N ALA A 133 -7.02 -6.62 -1.76
CA ALA A 133 -6.17 -7.54 -1.00
C ALA A 133 -5.15 -6.77 -0.14
N MET A 134 -4.59 -5.68 -0.69
CA MET A 134 -3.75 -4.74 0.02
C MET A 134 -4.49 -4.09 1.20
N CYS A 135 -5.72 -3.59 1.04
CA CYS A 135 -6.50 -3.05 2.17
C CYS A 135 -6.80 -4.12 3.22
N ASP A 136 -7.15 -5.35 2.84
CA ASP A 136 -7.41 -6.44 3.80
C ASP A 136 -6.15 -6.92 4.54
N SER A 137 -4.98 -6.59 4.03
CA SER A 137 -3.70 -6.92 4.65
C SER A 137 -3.26 -5.91 5.72
N VAL A 138 -3.79 -4.69 5.67
CA VAL A 138 -3.42 -3.60 6.59
C VAL A 138 -4.48 -3.44 7.67
N SER A 139 -4.07 -3.61 8.93
CA SER A 139 -4.95 -3.47 10.08
C SER A 139 -5.53 -2.06 10.14
N GLY A 140 -6.86 -1.96 10.31
CA GLY A 140 -7.57 -0.70 10.35
C GLY A 140 -7.90 -0.08 8.99
N CYS A 141 -7.51 -0.70 7.86
CA CYS A 141 -8.00 -0.26 6.55
C CYS A 141 -9.51 -0.50 6.41
N THR A 142 -10.22 0.58 6.12
CA THR A 142 -11.68 0.62 5.97
C THR A 142 -12.08 1.10 4.58
N PHE A 143 -11.20 1.83 3.89
CA PHE A 143 -11.45 2.38 2.58
C PHE A 143 -10.18 2.35 1.73
N PHE A 144 -10.35 2.15 0.43
CA PHE A 144 -9.27 2.33 -0.53
C PHE A 144 -9.73 3.14 -1.74
N ASN A 145 -8.83 3.94 -2.28
CA ASN A 145 -9.01 4.66 -3.53
C ASN A 145 -7.96 4.17 -4.54
N THR A 146 -8.43 3.70 -5.69
CA THR A 146 -7.59 3.34 -6.83
C THR A 146 -7.64 4.42 -7.88
N TYR A 147 -6.50 4.77 -8.46
CA TYR A 147 -6.42 5.74 -9.55
C TYR A 147 -5.14 5.58 -10.38
N HIS A 148 -5.13 6.15 -11.58
CA HIS A 148 -3.91 6.38 -12.33
C HIS A 148 -3.39 7.77 -12.02
N ASP A 149 -2.15 7.83 -11.54
CA ASP A 149 -1.38 9.06 -11.43
C ASP A 149 -0.47 9.12 -12.67
N VAL A 150 -0.97 9.80 -13.70
CA VAL A 150 -0.33 9.85 -15.03
C VAL A 150 0.81 10.85 -14.98
N ASN A 151 1.96 10.46 -15.52
CA ASN A 151 3.26 11.16 -15.42
C ASN A 151 3.86 11.19 -14.00
N GLY A 152 3.08 10.95 -12.94
CA GLY A 152 3.60 10.75 -11.59
C GLY A 152 4.34 9.43 -11.40
N LYS A 153 4.78 9.17 -10.16
CA LYS A 153 5.41 7.90 -9.73
C LYS A 153 6.56 7.42 -10.61
N ASP A 154 7.47 8.33 -11.00
CA ASP A 154 8.58 8.03 -11.90
C ASP A 154 8.13 7.38 -13.23
N GLY A 155 6.94 7.76 -13.73
CA GLY A 155 6.37 7.25 -14.98
C GLY A 155 5.71 5.87 -14.88
N SER A 156 5.54 5.33 -13.66
CA SER A 156 4.83 4.07 -13.43
C SER A 156 3.39 4.13 -13.97
N THR A 157 3.00 3.12 -14.75
CA THR A 157 1.63 2.97 -15.25
C THR A 157 0.73 2.15 -14.33
N GLN A 158 1.27 1.58 -13.23
CA GLN A 158 0.48 0.83 -12.26
C GLN A 158 -0.58 1.70 -11.58
N LEU A 159 -1.64 1.06 -11.10
CA LEU A 159 -2.65 1.72 -10.29
C LEU A 159 -2.04 2.13 -8.95
N THR A 160 -2.27 3.37 -8.54
CA THR A 160 -2.06 3.80 -7.16
C THR A 160 -3.18 3.24 -6.31
N CYS A 161 -2.84 2.64 -5.17
CA CYS A 161 -3.78 2.15 -4.17
C CYS A 161 -3.55 2.90 -2.85
N ALA A 162 -4.38 3.89 -2.54
CA ALA A 162 -4.30 4.66 -1.31
C ALA A 162 -5.30 4.13 -0.27
N LEU A 163 -4.84 3.86 0.96
CA LEU A 163 -5.60 3.25 2.03
C LEU A 163 -5.94 4.25 3.14
N PHE A 164 -7.15 4.14 3.67
CA PHE A 164 -7.69 5.05 4.68
C PHE A 164 -8.42 4.30 5.80
N GLN A 165 -8.46 4.90 6.99
CA GLN A 165 -9.15 4.35 8.18
C GLN A 165 -10.66 4.62 8.17
N GLU A 166 -11.11 5.60 7.38
CA GLU A 166 -12.51 6.00 7.30
C GLU A 166 -13.08 5.81 5.89
N CYS A 167 -14.38 5.58 5.80
CA CYS A 167 -15.06 5.54 4.51
C CYS A 167 -15.24 6.94 3.95
N LEU A 168 -14.65 7.17 2.77
CA LEU A 168 -14.69 8.47 2.11
C LEU A 168 -15.74 8.51 0.99
N ALA A 169 -16.21 9.73 0.70
CA ALA A 169 -17.14 10.02 -0.39
C ALA A 169 -16.45 10.79 -1.52
N ALA A 170 -17.13 10.97 -2.65
CA ALA A 170 -16.64 11.75 -3.79
C ALA A 170 -16.17 13.17 -3.42
N SER A 171 -16.69 13.74 -2.34
CA SER A 171 -16.28 15.06 -1.83
C SER A 171 -14.86 15.11 -1.24
N SER A 172 -14.21 13.96 -1.03
CA SER A 172 -12.80 13.88 -0.63
C SER A 172 -11.84 13.85 -1.82
N ALA A 173 -12.37 13.75 -3.04
CA ALA A 173 -11.58 13.63 -4.26
C ALA A 173 -11.02 15.00 -4.68
N ASP A 174 -10.04 15.49 -3.94
CA ASP A 174 -9.47 16.83 -4.09
C ASP A 174 -8.04 16.81 -4.68
N ASN A 175 -7.35 15.67 -4.65
CA ASN A 175 -6.03 15.53 -5.25
C ASN A 175 -6.14 15.30 -6.76
N CYS A 176 -6.08 16.36 -7.56
CA CYS A 176 -6.18 16.25 -9.01
C CYS A 176 -4.81 16.13 -9.73
N GLY A 177 -3.72 15.96 -8.97
CA GLY A 177 -2.35 16.09 -9.47
C GLY A 177 -1.93 17.56 -9.56
N GLY A 178 -1.10 17.89 -10.56
CA GLY A 178 -0.54 19.21 -10.77
C GLY A 178 0.89 19.38 -10.25
N GLN A 179 1.54 18.31 -9.78
CA GLN A 179 2.94 18.35 -9.39
C GLN A 179 3.84 18.25 -10.63
N THR A 180 4.92 19.04 -10.65
CA THR A 180 5.92 19.00 -11.72
C THR A 180 6.93 17.89 -11.43
N GLN A 181 7.10 17.00 -12.40
CA GLN A 181 7.96 15.84 -12.33
C GLN A 181 9.40 16.18 -12.74
N PRO A 182 10.41 15.34 -12.43
CA PRO A 182 11.81 15.62 -12.75
C PRO A 182 12.09 15.86 -14.25
N ASP A 183 11.26 15.30 -15.14
CA ASP A 183 11.35 15.48 -16.59
C ASP A 183 10.61 16.73 -17.11
N GLY A 184 10.00 17.51 -16.21
CA GLY A 184 9.23 18.71 -16.51
C GLY A 184 7.79 18.46 -16.93
N SER A 185 7.34 17.20 -17.00
CA SER A 185 5.93 16.89 -17.15
C SER A 185 5.15 17.29 -15.89
N VAL A 186 3.84 17.48 -16.05
CA VAL A 186 2.91 17.71 -14.94
C VAL A 186 2.03 16.49 -14.82
N ASP A 187 1.88 15.98 -13.60
CA ASP A 187 1.01 14.85 -13.35
C ASP A 187 -0.47 15.23 -13.29
N TYR A 188 -1.31 14.22 -13.46
CA TYR A 188 -2.75 14.36 -13.34
C TYR A 188 -3.40 13.01 -13.01
N ILE A 189 -4.53 13.07 -12.29
CA ILE A 189 -5.24 11.88 -11.86
C ILE A 189 -6.34 11.49 -12.86
N THR A 190 -6.43 10.20 -13.17
CA THR A 190 -7.56 9.63 -13.94
C THR A 190 -8.07 8.34 -13.32
N ASN A 191 -9.30 7.97 -13.70
CA ASN A 191 -9.93 6.69 -13.32
C ASN A 191 -9.94 6.47 -11.80
N SER A 192 -10.25 7.53 -11.04
CA SER A 192 -10.26 7.47 -9.59
C SER A 192 -11.57 6.87 -9.07
N ASP A 193 -11.44 5.74 -8.40
CA ASP A 193 -12.54 4.91 -7.88
C ASP A 193 -12.34 4.69 -6.37
N GLY A 194 -13.41 4.84 -5.59
CA GLY A 194 -13.39 4.71 -4.12
C GLY A 194 -14.21 3.54 -3.63
N TYR A 195 -13.71 2.78 -2.66
CA TYR A 195 -14.35 1.57 -2.13
C TYR A 195 -14.29 1.52 -0.61
N CYS A 196 -15.45 1.40 0.04
CA CYS A 196 -15.62 1.34 1.49
C CYS A 196 -15.96 -0.09 1.92
N LYS A 197 -15.34 -0.60 2.98
CA LYS A 197 -15.73 -1.88 3.61
C LYS A 197 -17.18 -1.79 4.10
N LYS A 198 -17.99 -2.76 3.72
CA LYS A 198 -19.32 -2.94 4.29
C LYS A 198 -19.14 -3.38 5.74
N LYS A 199 -19.89 -2.76 6.64
CA LYS A 199 -19.96 -3.25 8.03
C LYS A 199 -20.51 -4.68 8.01
N ALA A 200 -19.90 -5.58 8.77
CA ALA A 200 -20.44 -6.90 8.98
C ALA A 200 -21.87 -6.78 9.51
N THR A 201 -22.85 -7.36 8.80
CA THR A 201 -24.18 -7.58 9.34
C THR A 201 -24.07 -8.62 10.45
N ALA A 202 -24.30 -8.20 11.69
CA ALA A 202 -24.36 -9.06 12.85
C ALA A 202 -25.51 -10.08 12.76
#